data_AF-A0A955VU23-F1
#
_entry.id   AF-A0A955VU23-F1
#
_cell.length_a   1.000
_cell.length_b   1.000
_cell.length_c   1.000
_cell.angle_alpha   90.00
_cell.angle_beta   90.00
_cell.angle_gamma   90.00
#
_symmetry.space_group_name_H-M   'P 1'
#
loop_
_entity.id
_entity.type
_entity.pdbx_description
1 polymer ?
#
loop_
_entity_poly.entity_id
_entity_poly.type
_entity_poly.pdbx_seq_one_letter_code
_entity_poly.pdbx_strand_id
1 'polypeptide(L)'
;MSALAERFAGIPAETLQRWYALTHLGRLLEDRAVGYIRKAKGWSYHAPFAGHDGIQLALGLAFRWEKDFLFPYYRDMLTVLAAGMTPEEIILNGLSKDGDVA
;
A
#
# COMPACT_ATOMS: atom_id res chain seq x y z
N MET A 1 -15.26 28.19 -6.14
CA MET A 1 -15.25 27.15 -5.08
C MET A 1 -13.87 27.21 -4.42
N SER A 2 -13.56 26.42 -3.37
CA SER A 2 -12.15 26.36 -2.93
C SER A 2 -11.32 25.67 -4.02
N ALA A 3 -10.05 26.06 -4.18
CA ALA A 3 -9.14 25.42 -5.14
C ALA A 3 -9.04 23.89 -4.93
N LEU A 4 -9.24 23.43 -3.70
CA LEU A 4 -9.31 22.01 -3.36
C LEU A 4 -10.58 21.34 -3.90
N ALA A 5 -11.74 22.00 -3.76
CA ALA A 5 -13.01 21.49 -4.26
C ALA A 5 -13.03 21.43 -5.80
N GLU A 6 -12.37 22.37 -6.47
CA GLU A 6 -12.21 22.35 -7.94
C GLU A 6 -11.29 21.20 -8.39
N ARG A 7 -10.21 20.91 -7.64
CA ARG A 7 -9.26 19.84 -7.96
C ARG A 7 -9.86 18.43 -7.93
N PHE A 8 -10.89 18.21 -7.10
CA PHE A 8 -11.55 16.92 -6.96
C PHE A 8 -12.99 16.93 -7.49
N ALA A 9 -13.35 17.92 -8.30
CA ALA A 9 -14.68 18.02 -8.91
C ALA A 9 -15.00 16.75 -9.72
N GLY A 10 -16.19 16.18 -9.48
CA GLY A 10 -16.66 14.96 -10.16
C GLY A 10 -16.19 13.65 -9.52
N ILE A 11 -15.38 13.67 -8.46
CA ILE A 11 -14.98 12.48 -7.72
C ILE A 11 -15.90 12.32 -6.49
N PRO A 12 -16.58 11.17 -6.31
CA PRO A 12 -17.39 10.92 -5.12
C PRO A 12 -16.58 11.00 -3.83
N ALA A 13 -17.19 11.50 -2.75
CA ALA A 13 -16.52 11.66 -1.46
C ALA A 13 -16.04 10.31 -0.91
N GLU A 14 -16.81 9.25 -1.12
CA GLU A 14 -16.51 7.88 -0.71
C GLU A 14 -15.24 7.36 -1.41
N THR A 15 -15.04 7.74 -2.68
CA THR A 15 -13.84 7.41 -3.44
C THR A 15 -12.61 8.08 -2.82
N LEU A 16 -12.71 9.37 -2.49
CA LEU A 16 -11.62 10.10 -1.83
C LEU A 16 -11.29 9.52 -0.45
N GLN A 17 -12.32 9.16 0.33
CA GLN A 17 -12.15 8.50 1.63
C GLN A 17 -11.45 7.15 1.48
N ARG A 18 -11.83 6.35 0.47
CA ARG A 18 -11.18 5.07 0.19
C ARG A 18 -9.71 5.23 -0.18
N TRP A 19 -9.38 6.19 -1.05
CA TRP A 19 -8.00 6.49 -1.43
C TRP A 19 -7.15 6.91 -0.24
N TYR A 20 -7.71 7.76 0.62
CA TYR A 20 -7.07 8.18 1.85
C TYR A 20 -6.88 7.00 2.81
N ALA A 21 -7.90 6.17 3.01
CA ALA A 21 -7.82 5.00 3.88
C ALA A 21 -6.75 4.01 3.44
N LEU A 22 -6.64 3.71 2.14
CA LEU A 22 -5.59 2.85 1.58
C LEU A 22 -4.19 3.44 1.79
N THR A 23 -4.02 4.73 1.47
CA THR A 23 -2.74 5.43 1.68
C THR A 23 -2.33 5.41 3.15
N HIS A 24 -3.27 5.75 4.04
CA HIS A 24 -3.03 5.78 5.48
C HIS A 24 -2.70 4.39 6.03
N LEU A 25 -3.42 3.35 5.60
CA LEU A 25 -3.13 1.97 5.97
C LEU A 25 -1.73 1.55 5.52
N GLY A 26 -1.31 1.94 4.31
CA GLY A 26 0.06 1.73 3.83
C GLY A 26 1.10 2.40 4.72
N ARG A 27 0.85 3.63 5.20
CA ARG A 27 1.74 4.32 6.17
C ARG A 27 1.85 3.56 7.49
N LEU A 28 0.72 3.08 8.00
CA LEU A 28 0.70 2.28 9.23
C LEU A 28 1.50 0.98 9.08
N LEU A 29 1.42 0.34 7.91
CA LEU A 29 2.23 -0.85 7.61
C LEU A 29 3.74 -0.54 7.57
N GLU A 30 4.15 0.59 6.97
CA GLU A 30 5.55 1.05 7.04
C GLU A 30 6.04 1.21 8.49
N ASP A 31 5.26 1.89 9.33
CA ASP A 31 5.61 2.10 10.73
C ASP A 31 5.74 0.76 11.49
N ARG A 32 4.90 -0.23 11.13
CA ARG A 32 4.99 -1.59 11.67
C ARG A 32 6.23 -2.31 11.20
N ALA A 33 6.57 -2.26 9.91
CA ALA A 33 7.78 -2.86 9.35
C ALA A 33 9.04 -2.31 10.05
N VAL A 34 9.16 -0.98 10.15
CA VAL A 34 10.24 -0.31 10.90
C VAL A 34 10.25 -0.74 12.37
N GLY A 35 9.08 -0.85 12.98
CA GLY A 35 8.92 -1.32 14.35
C GLY A 35 9.40 -2.76 14.56
N TYR A 36 9.13 -3.67 13.62
CA TYR A 36 9.57 -5.06 13.67
C TYR A 36 11.08 -5.20 13.50
N ILE A 37 11.68 -4.44 12.56
CA ILE A 37 13.13 -4.37 12.38
C ILE A 37 13.81 -3.93 13.66
N ARG A 38 13.38 -2.81 14.25
CA ARG A 38 13.96 -2.26 15.49
C ARG A 38 13.84 -3.20 16.69
N LYS A 39 12.83 -4.08 16.69
CA LYS A 39 12.59 -5.07 17.75
C LYS A 39 13.17 -6.45 17.44
N ALA A 40 13.90 -6.61 16.33
CA ALA A 40 14.43 -7.88 15.85
C ALA A 40 13.37 -9.01 15.79
N LYS A 41 12.16 -8.70 15.27
CA LYS A 41 11.02 -9.63 15.25
C LYS A 41 10.91 -10.52 14.02
N GLY A 42 11.90 -10.49 13.13
CA GLY A 42 11.96 -11.34 11.93
C GLY A 42 11.88 -10.56 10.62
N TRP A 43 11.34 -9.33 10.64
CA TRP A 43 11.43 -8.44 9.49
C TRP A 43 12.85 -7.90 9.38
N SER A 44 13.61 -8.43 8.42
CA SER A 44 15.04 -8.15 8.26
C SER A 44 15.32 -6.86 7.48
N TYR A 45 14.46 -6.54 6.51
CA TYR A 45 14.61 -5.38 5.64
C TYR A 45 13.26 -4.81 5.21
N HIS A 46 13.12 -3.48 5.24
CA HIS A 46 11.97 -2.75 4.72
C HIS A 46 12.48 -1.61 3.84
N ALA A 47 11.90 -1.46 2.65
CA ALA A 47 12.18 -0.36 1.73
C ALA A 47 11.09 0.71 1.84
N PRO A 48 11.36 1.87 2.47
CA PRO A 48 10.33 2.89 2.66
C PRO A 48 9.78 3.44 1.35
N PHE A 49 8.48 3.70 1.27
CA PHE A 49 7.86 4.31 0.09
C PHE A 49 7.33 5.72 0.35
N ALA A 50 7.57 6.31 1.52
CA ALA A 50 7.21 7.70 1.83
C ALA A 50 7.61 8.65 0.69
N GLY A 51 6.62 9.35 0.12
CA GLY A 51 6.78 10.23 -1.03
C GLY A 51 6.41 9.61 -2.38
N HIS A 52 6.18 8.29 -2.44
CA HIS A 52 5.70 7.56 -3.61
C HIS A 52 4.20 7.22 -3.52
N ASP A 53 3.51 7.67 -2.47
CA ASP A 53 2.15 7.25 -2.11
C ASP A 53 1.15 7.44 -3.27
N GLY A 54 1.18 8.62 -3.91
CA GLY A 54 0.23 8.95 -4.98
C GLY A 54 0.36 8.06 -6.21
N ILE A 55 1.60 7.81 -6.68
CA ILE A 55 1.82 6.97 -7.86
C ILE A 55 1.57 5.49 -7.55
N GLN A 56 1.96 5.02 -6.36
CA GLN A 56 1.74 3.62 -5.99
C GLN A 56 0.25 3.31 -5.81
N LEU A 57 -0.50 4.22 -5.17
CA LEU A 57 -1.95 4.11 -5.07
C LEU A 57 -2.60 4.07 -6.46
N ALA A 58 -2.21 4.98 -7.36
CA ALA A 58 -2.77 5.04 -8.71
C ALA A 58 -2.51 3.75 -9.50
N LEU A 59 -1.30 3.19 -9.43
CA LEU A 59 -0.96 1.92 -10.08
C LEU A 59 -1.80 0.76 -9.54
N GLY A 60 -1.93 0.63 -8.22
CA GLY A 60 -2.71 -0.45 -7.62
C GLY A 60 -4.20 -0.34 -7.91
N LEU A 61 -4.76 0.88 -7.94
CA LEU A 61 -6.17 1.11 -8.29
C LEU A 61 -6.46 0.93 -9.78
N ALA A 62 -5.49 1.16 -10.66
CA ALA A 62 -5.62 0.96 -12.10
C ALA A 62 -5.52 -0.52 -12.50
N PHE A 63 -4.90 -1.34 -11.67
CA PHE A 63 -4.75 -2.78 -11.90
C PHE A 63 -6.10 -3.50 -11.93
N ARG A 64 -6.32 -4.33 -12.95
CA ARG A 64 -7.53 -5.14 -13.07
C ARG A 64 -7.19 -6.60 -12.82
N TRP A 65 -7.69 -7.10 -11.68
CA TRP A 65 -7.58 -8.50 -11.32
C TRP A 65 -8.11 -9.43 -12.43
N GLU A 66 -7.49 -10.59 -12.60
CA GLU A 66 -7.73 -11.58 -13.68
C GLU A 66 -7.50 -11.10 -15.12
N LYS A 67 -7.06 -9.85 -15.34
CA LYS A 67 -6.86 -9.29 -16.69
C LYS A 67 -5.44 -8.82 -16.92
N ASP A 68 -4.90 -8.10 -15.95
CA ASP A 68 -3.56 -7.53 -16.03
C ASP A 68 -2.57 -8.41 -15.24
N PHE A 69 -1.29 -8.34 -15.61
CA PHE A 69 -0.20 -8.88 -14.81
C PHE A 69 0.51 -7.72 -14.09
N LEU A 70 0.80 -7.89 -12.80
CA LEU A 70 1.50 -6.91 -11.98
C LEU A 70 2.87 -7.45 -11.60
N PHE A 71 3.93 -6.70 -11.94
CA PHE A 71 5.32 -7.03 -11.62
C PHE A 71 5.90 -5.96 -10.69
N PRO A 72 5.52 -5.96 -9.40
CA PRO A 72 5.99 -4.97 -8.44
C PRO A 72 7.47 -5.19 -8.08
N TYR A 73 8.10 -4.17 -7.52
CA TYR A 73 9.43 -4.27 -6.94
C TYR A 73 9.42 -4.01 -5.43
N TYR A 74 10.56 -4.18 -4.75
CA TYR A 74 10.64 -4.19 -3.28
C TYR A 74 10.06 -2.97 -2.58
N ARG A 75 9.88 -1.83 -3.27
CA ARG A 75 9.36 -0.58 -2.71
C ARG A 75 7.85 -0.45 -2.87
N ASP A 76 7.21 -1.30 -3.67
CA ASP A 76 5.84 -1.12 -4.15
C ASP A 76 4.76 -1.68 -3.21
N MET A 77 4.99 -1.54 -1.89
CA MET A 77 4.08 -2.08 -0.87
C MET A 77 2.67 -1.47 -0.94
N LEU A 78 2.53 -0.15 -1.21
CA LEU A 78 1.21 0.46 -1.36
C LEU A 78 0.55 0.04 -2.68
N THR A 79 1.32 -0.20 -3.74
CA THR A 79 0.76 -0.69 -5.01
C THR A 79 0.11 -2.05 -4.83
N VAL A 80 0.79 -3.01 -4.19
CA VAL A 80 0.22 -4.34 -3.97
C VAL A 80 -0.95 -4.32 -2.98
N LEU A 81 -0.89 -3.47 -1.95
CA LEU A 81 -2.01 -3.24 -1.02
C LEU A 81 -3.24 -2.69 -1.77
N ALA A 82 -3.06 -1.66 -2.60
CA ALA A 82 -4.15 -1.06 -3.37
C ALA A 82 -4.68 -1.99 -4.48
N ALA A 83 -3.83 -2.88 -5.01
CA ALA A 83 -4.19 -3.91 -5.98
C ALA A 83 -4.95 -5.10 -5.37
N GLY A 84 -4.97 -5.23 -4.04
CA GLY A 84 -5.82 -6.20 -3.34
C GLY A 84 -5.11 -7.11 -2.34
N MET A 85 -3.78 -7.05 -2.18
CA MET A 85 -3.11 -7.78 -1.10
C MET A 85 -3.59 -7.25 0.26
N THR A 86 -3.79 -8.16 1.20
CA THR A 86 -4.21 -7.83 2.55
C THR A 86 -3.02 -7.38 3.41
N PRO A 87 -3.27 -6.57 4.46
CA PRO A 87 -2.24 -6.27 5.46
C PRO A 87 -1.64 -7.51 6.11
N GLU A 88 -2.43 -8.58 6.27
CA GLU A 88 -1.99 -9.84 6.85
C GLU A 88 -0.95 -10.53 5.95
N GLU A 89 -1.23 -10.69 4.67
CA GLU A 89 -0.29 -11.27 3.70
C GLU A 89 1.03 -10.49 3.66
N ILE A 90 0.96 -9.15 3.67
CA ILE A 90 2.15 -8.29 3.69
C ILE A 90 2.98 -8.52 4.97
N ILE A 91 2.33 -8.62 6.13
CA ILE A 91 3.02 -8.84 7.40
C ILE A 91 3.61 -10.25 7.50
N LEU A 92 2.89 -11.27 7.01
CA LEU A 92 3.37 -12.65 6.98
C LEU A 92 4.61 -12.77 6.10
N ASN A 93 4.59 -12.14 4.91
CA ASN A 93 5.75 -12.06 4.02
C ASN A 93 6.92 -11.35 4.68
N GLY A 94 6.70 -10.15 5.23
CA GLY A 94 7.73 -9.39 5.90
C GLY A 94 8.38 -10.11 7.09
N LEU A 95 7.65 -11.00 7.77
CA LEU A 95 8.13 -11.77 8.92
C LEU A 95 8.56 -13.22 8.60
N SER A 96 8.51 -13.62 7.33
CA SER A 96 8.80 -14.98 6.86
C SER A 96 8.04 -16.06 7.64
N LYS A 97 6.71 -15.93 7.68
CA LYS A 97 5.80 -16.86 8.38
C LYS A 97 5.24 -17.91 7.42
N ASP A 98 4.71 -18.99 7.99
CA ASP A 98 4.19 -20.15 7.25
C ASP A 98 3.07 -19.82 6.24
N GLY A 99 2.31 -18.75 6.49
CA GLY A 99 1.29 -18.25 5.57
C GLY A 99 1.81 -17.33 4.46
N ASP A 100 3.12 -17.09 4.38
CA ASP A 100 3.74 -16.43 3.24
C ASP A 100 3.76 -17.38 2.05
N VAL A 101 3.19 -16.94 0.93
CA VAL A 101 3.08 -17.73 -0.31
C VAL A 101 4.19 -17.43 -1.32
N ALA A 102 5.08 -16.48 -1.00
CA ALA A 102 6.19 -16.04 -1.86
C ALA A 102 7.53 -16.71 -1.54
#